data_AF-A0AA45TZU5-F1
#
_entry.id   AF-A0AA45TZU5-F1
#
_cell.length_a   1.000
_cell.length_b   1.000
_cell.length_c   1.000
_cell.angle_alpha   90.00
_cell.angle_beta   90.00
_cell.angle_gamma   90.00
#
_symmetry.space_group_name_H-M   'P 1'
#
loop_
_entity.id
_entity.type
_entity.pdbx_description
1 polymer ?
#
loop_
_entity_poly.entity_id
_entity_poly.type
_entity_poly.pdbx_seq_one_letter_code
_entity_poly.pdbx_strand_id
1 'polypeptide(L)'
;MRLRHFASFVLGLLLAGAGCEPAPERRLNEAELPPPSGPRVTIDGHEPDTHRLFGAVASDAGPSRVQVYEDGRFLGHADIDSGRWSLPWWPGRRALSLEVVARDRQGAEARARVDFQHLTFDARPGLYQPETLLALPTAQGLRTYFTRDGSTPTPESSRYTAPIALLARSTPPARWSFVPTTPLDAPEVLRWVAPLEEPPQVAVVRYRQFAGAEPVGPARTRTFVIGRAPYTLPVLSLVTDAANFFDPETGIYVPGLAAEARPDDPLAANYMQNGKEWERPVHVEWFETSGQRVFAQDAGVRIHGSGSAAFPQKSLRLYAKEDYGPKTFAGPVFPGSPVTEFTRLIARTSGQDQGVTKLRDCMLQGLLAETRLAIQACRPTLVFLNGEYWGLHELRERLDEYYLASHYGVDRKKAVILENAGVLDVGEEGDEQPYQELIDYVATHDLSVREHSAWVRARMDVEDFIEYQVAQLYLGNSDWPQNNVKFWRLRTKKLEPGAALGHDGRWRWLVYDLDAALFHGPDHDSLGRVLDETSDAGAWSTLLLRGLLQSPEFKARFIERFLWHIEHTFAEERVTAALDAAAEALELEMPDQVARWSQPASMEGWRENLLFFRSALIRRPEIMRQQLEQYLGPQ
;
A
#
# COMPACT_ATOMS: atom_id res chain seq x y z
N MET A 1 17.44 22.91 7.85
CA MET A 1 16.46 23.84 7.21
C MET A 1 15.19 23.12 6.70
N ARG A 2 15.22 21.81 6.44
CA ARG A 2 14.11 21.04 5.82
C ARG A 2 12.91 20.65 6.71
N LEU A 3 12.99 20.66 8.05
CA LEU A 3 11.84 20.32 8.92
C LEU A 3 11.10 21.52 9.53
N ARG A 4 11.68 22.73 9.51
CA ARG A 4 10.99 23.92 10.04
C ARG A 4 9.74 24.29 9.22
N HIS A 5 9.64 23.83 7.98
CA HIS A 5 8.43 24.00 7.16
C HIS A 5 7.46 22.81 7.26
N PHE A 6 7.89 21.67 7.82
CA PHE A 6 7.05 20.49 8.00
C PHE A 6 6.14 20.61 9.23
N ALA A 7 6.66 21.19 10.32
CA ALA A 7 5.91 21.36 11.57
C ALA A 7 4.86 22.49 11.54
N SER A 8 5.03 23.51 10.69
CA SER A 8 4.05 24.60 10.53
C SER A 8 2.85 24.23 9.65
N PHE A 9 2.92 23.11 8.93
CA PHE A 9 1.97 22.72 7.90
C PHE A 9 0.71 22.03 8.43
N VAL A 10 0.77 21.43 9.63
CA VAL A 10 -0.29 20.55 10.17
C VAL A 10 -1.20 21.24 11.19
N LEU A 11 -0.82 22.43 11.70
CA LEU A 11 -1.47 23.04 12.87
C LEU A 11 -2.81 23.79 12.58
N GLY A 12 -3.38 23.63 11.38
CA GLY A 12 -4.43 24.53 10.86
C GLY A 12 -5.90 24.12 11.07
N LEU A 13 -6.22 22.93 11.57
CA LEU A 13 -7.62 22.44 11.57
C LEU A 13 -7.93 21.60 12.81
N LEU A 14 -8.35 22.22 13.92
CA LEU A 14 -9.02 21.53 15.04
C LEU A 14 -9.70 22.56 15.95
N LEU A 15 -10.88 23.08 15.61
CA LEU A 15 -11.79 23.75 16.57
C LEU A 15 -13.23 23.79 16.03
N ALA A 16 -14.10 22.89 16.51
CA ALA A 16 -15.50 23.18 16.90
C ALA A 16 -16.20 21.91 17.39
N GLY A 17 -16.31 21.73 18.71
CA GLY A 17 -17.25 20.80 19.33
C GLY A 17 -18.22 21.59 20.20
N ALA A 18 -19.51 21.51 19.92
CA ALA A 18 -20.58 22.00 20.78
C ALA A 18 -21.61 20.88 20.97
N GLY A 19 -21.92 20.60 22.23
CA GLY A 19 -22.62 19.42 22.67
C GLY A 19 -24.12 19.43 22.39
N CYS A 20 -24.67 18.21 22.43
CA CYS A 20 -26.09 17.98 22.62
C CYS A 20 -26.23 16.81 23.61
N GLU A 21 -26.78 17.07 24.79
CA GLU A 21 -27.11 16.03 25.78
C GLU A 21 -28.21 15.11 25.22
N PRO A 22 -28.08 13.78 25.33
CA PRO A 22 -29.16 12.88 24.96
C PRO A 22 -30.25 12.89 26.05
N ALA A 23 -31.51 12.88 25.61
CA ALA A 23 -32.66 12.71 26.49
C ALA A 23 -32.61 11.36 27.23
N PRO A 24 -33.11 11.27 28.47
CA PRO A 24 -33.02 10.05 29.26
C PRO A 24 -33.85 8.93 28.62
N GLU A 25 -33.19 7.83 28.29
CA GLU A 25 -33.83 6.61 27.82
C GLU A 25 -34.78 6.04 28.89
N ARG A 26 -36.00 5.73 28.47
CA ARG A 26 -36.99 4.98 29.26
C ARG A 26 -36.39 3.63 29.65
N ARG A 27 -36.20 3.36 30.95
CA ARG A 27 -35.90 2.01 31.44
C ARG A 27 -37.15 1.14 31.31
N LEU A 28 -37.03 0.01 30.62
CA LEU A 28 -38.01 -1.06 30.66
C LEU A 28 -38.08 -1.62 32.09
N ASN A 29 -39.28 -1.89 32.59
CA ASN A 29 -39.46 -2.58 33.87
C ASN A 29 -39.12 -4.08 33.71
N GLU A 30 -38.71 -4.74 34.80
CA GLU A 30 -38.38 -6.19 34.86
C GLU A 30 -39.46 -7.12 34.27
N ALA A 31 -40.69 -6.64 34.12
CA ALA A 31 -41.82 -7.37 33.52
C ALA A 31 -41.93 -7.26 31.99
N GLU A 32 -41.10 -6.43 31.33
CA GLU A 32 -41.02 -6.30 29.86
C GLU A 32 -39.80 -7.05 29.28
N LEU A 33 -39.07 -7.82 30.10
CA LEU A 33 -37.94 -8.64 29.65
C LEU A 33 -38.43 -9.72 28.67
N PRO A 34 -37.78 -9.90 27.51
CA PRO A 34 -38.06 -11.03 26.65
C PRO A 34 -37.90 -12.35 27.43
N PRO A 35 -38.61 -13.43 27.06
CA PRO A 35 -38.44 -14.73 27.72
C PRO A 35 -36.96 -15.12 27.76
N PRO A 36 -36.53 -15.90 28.78
CA PRO A 36 -35.14 -16.33 28.89
C PRO A 36 -34.70 -16.92 27.57
N SER A 37 -33.60 -16.39 27.04
CA SER A 37 -33.06 -16.84 25.79
C SER A 37 -32.62 -18.29 25.98
N GLY A 38 -33.11 -19.18 25.12
CA GLY A 38 -32.61 -20.55 25.06
C GLY A 38 -31.09 -20.56 24.89
N PRO A 39 -30.42 -21.69 25.19
CA PRO A 39 -28.97 -21.74 25.13
C PRO A 39 -28.46 -21.31 23.76
N ARG A 40 -27.26 -20.76 23.74
CA ARG A 40 -26.49 -20.44 22.53
C ARG A 40 -25.16 -21.16 22.62
N VAL A 41 -24.68 -21.64 21.48
CA VAL A 41 -23.35 -22.26 21.38
C VAL A 41 -22.70 -21.87 20.07
N THR A 42 -21.40 -21.66 20.09
CA THR A 42 -20.57 -21.38 18.90
C THR A 42 -19.40 -22.33 18.83
N ILE A 43 -18.85 -22.50 17.63
CA ILE A 43 -17.52 -23.09 17.40
C ILE A 43 -16.63 -21.91 17.02
N ASP A 44 -15.71 -21.55 17.92
CA ASP A 44 -14.89 -20.35 17.74
C ASP A 44 -13.55 -20.69 17.11
N GLY A 45 -12.96 -21.83 17.46
CA GLY A 45 -11.64 -22.13 16.93
C GLY A 45 -11.11 -23.50 17.26
N HIS A 46 -9.98 -23.79 16.62
CA HIS A 46 -9.13 -24.91 16.93
C HIS A 46 -7.71 -24.39 17.07
N GLU A 47 -7.02 -24.85 18.10
CA GLU A 47 -5.60 -24.64 18.30
C GLU A 47 -4.84 -25.89 17.84
N PRO A 48 -4.38 -25.95 16.57
CA PRO A 48 -3.59 -27.05 16.02
C PRO A 48 -2.38 -27.46 16.83
N ASP A 49 -1.80 -26.51 17.58
CA ASP A 49 -0.56 -26.70 18.33
C ASP A 49 -0.79 -27.56 19.58
N THR A 50 -1.94 -27.37 20.24
CA THR A 50 -2.36 -28.11 21.44
C THR A 50 -3.46 -29.13 21.17
N HIS A 51 -3.95 -29.18 19.93
CA HIS A 51 -5.12 -29.98 19.50
C HIS A 51 -6.36 -29.70 20.34
N ARG A 52 -6.64 -28.41 20.61
CA ARG A 52 -7.83 -28.02 21.38
C ARG A 52 -8.85 -27.31 20.51
N LEU A 53 -10.04 -27.88 20.45
CA LEU A 53 -11.23 -27.26 19.88
C LEU A 53 -11.94 -26.47 20.98
N PHE A 54 -12.42 -25.27 20.66
CA PHE A 54 -13.07 -24.40 21.63
C PHE A 54 -14.20 -23.55 21.02
N GLY A 55 -15.05 -23.04 21.89
CA GLY A 55 -16.13 -22.13 21.54
C GLY A 55 -16.78 -21.44 22.74
N ALA A 56 -17.84 -20.69 22.49
CA ALA A 56 -18.66 -20.07 23.53
C ALA A 56 -19.94 -20.86 23.78
N VAL A 57 -20.44 -20.80 25.00
CA VAL A 57 -21.77 -21.30 25.38
C VAL A 57 -22.40 -20.37 26.40
N ALA A 58 -23.67 -20.01 26.19
CA ALA A 58 -24.42 -19.14 27.09
C ALA A 58 -25.85 -19.66 27.27
N SER A 59 -26.43 -19.47 28.46
CA SER A 59 -27.84 -19.78 28.75
C SER A 59 -28.23 -19.10 30.06
N ASP A 60 -29.44 -18.53 30.10
CA ASP A 60 -30.01 -17.94 31.32
C ASP A 60 -30.30 -19.00 32.40
N ALA A 61 -30.57 -20.25 31.98
CA ALA A 61 -30.72 -21.40 32.88
C ALA A 61 -29.38 -22.04 33.28
N GLY A 62 -28.26 -21.51 32.77
CA GLY A 62 -26.92 -22.02 32.95
C GLY A 62 -26.63 -23.22 32.04
N PRO A 63 -25.51 -23.23 31.29
CA PRO A 63 -25.11 -24.39 30.52
C PRO A 63 -24.85 -25.59 31.43
N SER A 64 -25.41 -26.74 31.10
CA SER A 64 -25.28 -27.98 31.88
C SER A 64 -24.36 -29.00 31.18
N ARG A 65 -24.37 -29.03 29.84
CA ARG A 65 -23.61 -30.00 29.06
C ARG A 65 -23.28 -29.47 27.68
N VAL A 66 -22.06 -29.69 27.20
CA VAL A 66 -21.67 -29.49 25.81
C VAL A 66 -21.13 -30.81 25.26
N GLN A 67 -21.67 -31.27 24.14
CA GLN A 67 -21.29 -32.51 23.45
C GLN A 67 -20.78 -32.19 22.06
N VAL A 68 -19.71 -32.86 21.66
CA VAL A 68 -19.11 -32.64 20.34
C VAL A 68 -19.13 -33.92 19.52
N TYR A 69 -19.45 -33.77 18.24
CA TYR A 69 -19.59 -34.83 17.27
C TYR A 69 -18.77 -34.50 16.01
N GLU A 70 -18.08 -35.49 15.45
CA GLU A 70 -17.42 -35.41 14.14
C GLU A 70 -18.09 -36.42 13.22
N ASP A 71 -18.69 -35.95 12.13
CA ASP A 71 -19.48 -36.78 11.20
C ASP A 71 -20.55 -37.64 11.90
N GLY A 72 -21.19 -37.06 12.93
CA GLY A 72 -22.19 -37.73 13.77
C GLY A 72 -21.63 -38.71 14.80
N ARG A 73 -20.30 -38.98 14.81
CA ARG A 73 -19.64 -39.77 15.84
C ARG A 73 -19.40 -38.92 17.08
N PHE A 74 -19.92 -39.36 18.22
CA PHE A 74 -19.69 -38.69 19.51
C PHE A 74 -18.21 -38.73 19.89
N LEU A 75 -17.61 -37.55 20.07
CA LEU A 75 -16.22 -37.40 20.50
C LEU A 75 -16.08 -37.33 22.02
N GLY A 76 -17.00 -36.64 22.69
CA GLY A 76 -16.96 -36.48 24.13
C GLY A 76 -17.78 -35.30 24.66
N HIS A 77 -17.73 -35.15 25.98
CA HIS A 77 -18.24 -33.98 26.68
C HIS A 77 -17.12 -32.95 26.80
N ALA A 78 -17.41 -31.69 26.48
CA ALA A 78 -16.45 -30.60 26.62
C ALA A 78 -16.41 -30.07 28.06
N ASP A 79 -15.24 -29.61 28.48
CA ASP A 79 -15.07 -28.85 29.71
C ASP A 79 -15.72 -27.48 29.52
N ILE A 80 -16.56 -27.04 30.47
CA ILE A 80 -17.22 -25.73 30.45
C ILE A 80 -16.63 -24.87 31.56
N ASP A 81 -16.10 -23.71 31.22
CA ASP A 81 -15.59 -22.73 32.17
C ASP A 81 -16.02 -21.33 31.73
N SER A 82 -16.73 -20.61 32.61
CA SER A 82 -17.03 -19.18 32.45
C SER A 82 -17.62 -18.80 31.07
N GLY A 83 -18.55 -19.61 30.56
CA GLY A 83 -19.21 -19.40 29.27
C GLY A 83 -18.37 -19.80 28.04
N ARG A 84 -17.23 -20.47 28.25
CA ARG A 84 -16.42 -21.11 27.21
C ARG A 84 -16.49 -22.61 27.35
N TRP A 85 -16.34 -23.32 26.24
CA TRP A 85 -16.18 -24.76 26.24
C TRP A 85 -14.91 -25.16 25.46
N SER A 86 -14.29 -26.28 25.85
CA SER A 86 -13.17 -26.85 25.08
C SER A 86 -13.09 -28.38 25.18
N LEU A 87 -12.54 -29.03 24.16
CA LEU A 87 -12.08 -30.41 24.25
C LEU A 87 -10.83 -30.67 23.40
N PRO A 88 -10.05 -31.72 23.72
CA PRO A 88 -9.04 -32.25 22.81
C PRO A 88 -9.69 -32.79 21.52
N TRP A 89 -9.18 -32.38 20.36
CA TRP A 89 -9.67 -32.82 19.06
C TRP A 89 -8.52 -32.92 18.04
N TRP A 90 -8.41 -34.08 17.41
CA TRP A 90 -7.54 -34.32 16.27
C TRP A 90 -8.43 -34.52 15.04
N PRO A 91 -8.50 -33.55 14.12
CA PRO A 91 -9.39 -33.65 12.97
C PRO A 91 -9.14 -34.93 12.17
N GLY A 92 -10.21 -35.67 11.86
CA GLY A 92 -10.12 -36.77 10.91
C GLY A 92 -9.64 -36.26 9.55
N ARG A 93 -8.76 -37.00 8.86
CA ARG A 93 -8.28 -36.65 7.50
C ARG A 93 -9.40 -36.54 6.45
N ARG A 94 -10.57 -37.12 6.74
CA ARG A 94 -11.78 -37.09 5.90
C ARG A 94 -12.99 -36.57 6.68
N ALA A 95 -12.76 -35.85 7.78
CA ALA A 95 -13.84 -35.28 8.56
C ALA A 95 -14.61 -34.28 7.69
N LEU A 96 -15.92 -34.48 7.54
CA LEU A 96 -16.79 -33.64 6.72
C LEU A 96 -17.48 -32.57 7.53
N SER A 97 -17.68 -32.81 8.83
CA SER A 97 -18.43 -31.90 9.68
C SER A 97 -18.08 -32.04 11.16
N LEU A 98 -18.27 -30.95 11.88
CA LEU A 98 -18.24 -30.87 13.33
C LEU A 98 -19.58 -30.32 13.82
N GLU A 99 -20.23 -31.01 14.76
CA GLU A 99 -21.44 -30.54 15.42
C GLU A 99 -21.20 -30.42 16.94
N VAL A 100 -21.63 -29.31 17.51
CA VAL A 100 -21.60 -29.06 18.95
C VAL A 100 -23.03 -28.86 19.43
N VAL A 101 -23.44 -29.65 20.42
CA VAL A 101 -24.76 -29.61 21.03
C VAL A 101 -24.61 -29.18 22.48
N ALA A 102 -25.13 -27.99 22.81
CA ALA A 102 -25.20 -27.50 24.18
C ALA A 102 -26.60 -27.75 24.76
N ARG A 103 -26.66 -28.11 26.04
CA ARG A 103 -27.89 -28.21 26.82
C ARG A 103 -27.79 -27.34 28.05
N ASP A 104 -28.89 -26.73 28.45
CA ASP A 104 -28.98 -26.02 29.74
C ASP A 104 -29.54 -26.90 30.86
N ARG A 105 -29.71 -26.35 32.06
CA ARG A 105 -30.26 -27.08 33.22
C ARG A 105 -31.76 -27.39 33.11
N GLN A 106 -32.48 -26.72 32.22
CA GLN A 106 -33.90 -26.94 31.96
C GLN A 106 -34.13 -27.93 30.81
N GLY A 107 -33.05 -28.34 30.13
CA GLY A 107 -33.07 -29.32 29.04
C GLY A 107 -33.27 -28.72 27.66
N ALA A 108 -33.26 -27.39 27.51
CA ALA A 108 -33.28 -26.76 26.20
C ALA A 108 -31.94 -26.99 25.48
N GLU A 109 -31.97 -27.07 24.14
CA GLU A 109 -30.79 -27.37 23.32
C GLU A 109 -30.40 -26.21 22.40
N ALA A 110 -29.10 -26.07 22.15
CA ALA A 110 -28.53 -25.23 21.11
C ALA A 110 -27.54 -26.04 20.28
N ARG A 111 -27.43 -25.73 18.99
CA ARG A 111 -26.52 -26.43 18.07
C ARG A 111 -25.67 -25.45 17.29
N ALA A 112 -24.39 -25.77 17.14
CA ALA A 112 -23.48 -25.16 16.18
C ALA A 112 -22.92 -26.26 15.28
N ARG A 113 -22.83 -25.99 13.98
CA ARG A 113 -22.28 -26.93 13.01
C ARG A 113 -21.31 -26.20 12.09
N VAL A 114 -20.20 -26.86 11.79
CA VAL A 114 -19.24 -26.47 10.76
C VAL A 114 -19.13 -27.63 9.78
N ASP A 115 -19.26 -27.34 8.49
CA ASP A 115 -19.00 -28.30 7.42
C ASP A 115 -17.66 -27.97 6.77
N PHE A 116 -16.80 -28.98 6.61
CA PHE A 116 -15.42 -28.80 6.19
C PHE A 116 -15.24 -28.96 4.68
N GLN A 117 -14.47 -28.04 4.10
CA GLN A 117 -13.78 -28.26 2.85
C GLN A 117 -12.43 -28.93 3.11
N HIS A 118 -11.97 -29.75 2.18
CA HIS A 118 -10.66 -30.38 2.26
C HIS A 118 -9.68 -29.70 1.32
N LEU A 119 -8.52 -29.35 1.87
CA LEU A 119 -7.48 -28.73 1.09
C LEU A 119 -6.12 -29.37 1.30
N THR A 120 -5.37 -29.54 0.23
CA THR A 120 -3.95 -29.87 0.31
C THR A 120 -3.12 -28.59 0.16
N PHE A 121 -1.98 -28.54 0.83
CA PHE A 121 -1.11 -27.37 0.80
C PHE A 121 -0.70 -26.93 -0.61
N ASP A 122 -0.59 -27.84 -1.58
CA ASP A 122 -0.16 -27.54 -2.95
C ASP A 122 -1.33 -27.34 -3.94
N ALA A 123 -2.58 -27.44 -3.50
CA ALA A 123 -3.73 -27.26 -4.38
C ALA A 123 -3.74 -25.85 -5.01
N ARG A 124 -4.52 -25.62 -6.06
CA ARG A 124 -4.69 -24.29 -6.68
C ARG A 124 -5.91 -23.50 -6.16
N PRO A 125 -6.37 -23.51 -4.89
CA PRO A 125 -7.49 -22.66 -4.55
C PRO A 125 -7.08 -21.19 -4.42
N GLY A 126 -8.09 -20.35 -4.64
CA GLY A 126 -8.04 -18.94 -4.32
C GLY A 126 -8.14 -18.68 -2.81
N LEU A 127 -8.03 -17.40 -2.49
CA LEU A 127 -7.92 -16.78 -1.19
C LEU A 127 -9.09 -17.12 -0.24
N TYR A 128 -10.30 -17.35 -0.76
CA TYR A 128 -11.54 -17.50 0.02
C TYR A 128 -12.04 -18.95 0.08
N GLN A 129 -11.78 -19.66 1.17
CA GLN A 129 -12.37 -20.99 1.45
C GLN A 129 -12.77 -21.10 2.93
N PRO A 130 -14.03 -20.83 3.29
CA PRO A 130 -14.48 -20.92 4.67
C PRO A 130 -14.41 -22.37 5.15
N GLU A 131 -14.05 -22.52 6.43
CA GLU A 131 -14.10 -23.77 7.17
C GLU A 131 -13.34 -24.93 6.49
N THR A 132 -12.01 -24.83 6.49
CA THR A 132 -11.14 -25.75 5.74
C THR A 132 -10.32 -26.64 6.67
N LEU A 133 -10.21 -27.92 6.33
CA LEU A 133 -9.19 -28.83 6.87
C LEU A 133 -8.00 -28.87 5.91
N LEU A 134 -6.91 -28.22 6.31
CA LEU A 134 -5.66 -28.16 5.55
C LEU A 134 -4.76 -29.35 5.87
N ALA A 135 -4.47 -30.16 4.85
CA ALA A 135 -3.49 -31.22 4.89
C ALA A 135 -2.11 -30.73 4.44
N LEU A 136 -1.10 -30.92 5.30
CA LEU A 136 0.29 -30.65 4.97
C LEU A 136 0.96 -31.91 4.36
N PRO A 137 1.93 -31.74 3.45
CA PRO A 137 2.68 -32.84 2.89
C PRO A 137 3.43 -33.63 3.97
N THR A 138 3.37 -34.96 3.86
CA THR A 138 4.07 -35.91 4.74
C THR A 138 4.82 -36.93 3.91
N ALA A 139 6.03 -37.30 4.32
CA ALA A 139 6.84 -38.31 3.66
C ALA A 139 7.40 -39.30 4.69
N GLN A 140 7.60 -40.55 4.27
CA GLN A 140 8.17 -41.59 5.14
C GLN A 140 9.57 -41.18 5.59
N GLY A 141 9.85 -41.33 6.90
CA GLY A 141 11.13 -40.95 7.50
C GLY A 141 11.32 -39.46 7.77
N LEU A 142 10.41 -38.60 7.31
CA LEU A 142 10.46 -37.16 7.56
C LEU A 142 9.41 -36.73 8.60
N ARG A 143 9.72 -35.66 9.32
CA ARG A 143 8.79 -34.97 10.23
C ARG A 143 8.42 -33.61 9.63
N THR A 144 7.13 -33.33 9.55
CA THR A 144 6.62 -32.03 9.09
C THR A 144 6.33 -31.14 10.30
N TYR A 145 6.90 -29.95 10.31
CA TYR A 145 6.69 -28.91 11.31
C TYR A 145 6.10 -27.68 10.64
N PHE A 146 5.27 -26.94 11.38
CA PHE A 146 4.56 -25.77 10.84
C PHE A 146 4.47 -24.63 11.85
N THR A 147 4.21 -23.44 11.31
CA THR A 147 3.99 -22.20 12.07
C THR A 147 2.84 -21.42 11.43
N ARG A 148 2.21 -20.54 12.22
CA ARG A 148 1.06 -19.72 11.79
C ARG A 148 1.24 -18.22 12.02
N ASP A 149 2.37 -17.83 12.59
CA ASP A 149 2.74 -16.46 12.93
C ASP A 149 3.75 -15.85 11.94
N GLY A 150 4.03 -16.56 10.85
CA GLY A 150 4.99 -16.19 9.84
C GLY A 150 6.44 -16.59 10.15
N SER A 151 6.76 -17.18 11.30
CA SER A 151 8.13 -17.64 11.60
C SER A 151 8.56 -18.85 10.74
N THR A 152 9.84 -18.99 10.43
CA THR A 152 10.37 -20.13 9.70
C THR A 152 10.31 -21.40 10.58
N PRO A 153 9.62 -22.48 10.15
CA PRO A 153 9.46 -23.67 10.99
C PRO A 153 10.80 -24.35 11.31
N THR A 154 10.97 -24.74 12.57
CA THR A 154 12.11 -25.48 13.13
C THR A 154 11.64 -26.78 13.79
N PRO A 155 12.53 -27.70 14.21
CA PRO A 155 12.14 -28.89 14.98
C PRO A 155 11.46 -28.61 16.32
N GLU A 156 11.58 -27.39 16.85
CA GLU A 156 10.92 -26.89 18.07
C GLU A 156 9.52 -26.32 17.79
N SER A 157 9.16 -26.09 16.52
CA SER A 157 7.83 -25.64 16.13
C SER A 157 6.77 -26.75 16.30
N SER A 158 5.51 -26.41 16.02
CA SER A 158 4.40 -27.37 16.08
C SER A 158 4.57 -28.51 15.07
N ARG A 159 4.51 -29.75 15.56
CA ARG A 159 4.59 -30.93 14.70
C ARG A 159 3.23 -31.22 14.07
N TYR A 160 3.21 -31.40 12.75
CA TYR A 160 2.01 -31.81 12.04
C TYR A 160 1.66 -33.29 12.33
N THR A 161 0.52 -33.52 12.97
CA THR A 161 0.01 -34.86 13.31
C THR A 161 -1.39 -35.14 12.75
N ALA A 162 -2.18 -34.08 12.52
CA ALA A 162 -3.53 -34.11 11.97
C ALA A 162 -3.78 -32.86 11.12
N PRO A 163 -4.76 -32.85 10.19
CA PRO A 163 -5.16 -31.66 9.43
C PRO A 163 -5.35 -30.43 10.31
N ILE A 164 -4.96 -29.28 9.78
CA ILE A 164 -5.11 -27.99 10.43
C ILE A 164 -6.51 -27.46 10.09
N ALA A 165 -7.38 -27.39 11.09
CA ALA A 165 -8.66 -26.73 10.94
C ALA A 165 -8.46 -25.21 10.91
N LEU A 166 -8.81 -24.61 9.78
CA LEU A 166 -8.78 -23.18 9.56
C LEU A 166 -10.23 -22.67 9.56
N LEU A 167 -10.64 -22.13 10.71
CA LEU A 167 -12.01 -21.64 10.94
C LEU A 167 -12.04 -20.12 10.90
N ALA A 168 -13.18 -19.55 10.51
CA ALA A 168 -13.38 -18.10 10.37
C ALA A 168 -13.01 -17.28 11.62
N ARG A 169 -13.21 -17.87 12.80
CA ARG A 169 -13.05 -17.21 14.10
C ARG A 169 -11.76 -17.64 14.82
N SER A 170 -10.88 -18.38 14.13
CA SER A 170 -9.73 -19.09 14.69
C SER A 170 -8.39 -18.44 14.35
N THR A 171 -8.33 -17.12 14.26
CA THR A 171 -7.06 -16.40 14.08
C THR A 171 -6.38 -16.20 15.45
N PRO A 172 -5.04 -16.36 15.54
CA PRO A 172 -4.31 -15.97 16.74
C PRO A 172 -4.58 -14.51 17.09
N PRO A 173 -4.43 -14.09 18.35
CA PRO A 173 -4.52 -12.67 18.69
C PRO A 173 -3.47 -11.87 17.90
N ALA A 174 -3.84 -10.68 17.42
CA ALA A 174 -2.90 -9.80 16.73
C ALA A 174 -1.76 -9.37 17.67
N ARG A 175 -0.51 -9.52 17.24
CA ARG A 175 0.71 -9.19 18.00
C ARG A 175 1.51 -8.10 17.33
N TRP A 176 1.74 -8.22 16.03
CA TRP A 176 2.64 -7.36 15.28
C TRP A 176 2.05 -5.98 15.08
N SER A 177 0.72 -5.90 15.02
CA SER A 177 0.00 -4.64 14.86
C SER A 177 0.11 -3.70 16.07
N PHE A 178 0.50 -4.23 17.23
CA PHE A 178 0.69 -3.48 18.47
C PHE A 178 2.15 -3.08 18.72
N VAL A 179 3.07 -3.37 17.79
CA VAL A 179 4.46 -2.90 17.86
C VAL A 179 4.52 -1.44 17.41
N PRO A 180 5.06 -0.51 18.24
CA PRO A 180 5.26 0.87 17.82
C PRO A 180 6.24 0.97 16.65
N THR A 181 5.82 1.65 15.59
CA THR A 181 6.59 1.77 14.34
C THR A 181 7.27 3.14 14.18
N THR A 182 7.10 4.01 15.16
CA THR A 182 7.75 5.32 15.29
C THR A 182 8.10 5.55 16.77
N PRO A 183 8.97 6.51 17.10
CA PRO A 183 9.17 6.92 18.49
C PRO A 183 7.84 7.30 19.16
N LEU A 184 7.67 6.96 20.43
CA LEU A 184 6.44 7.22 21.18
C LEU A 184 6.20 8.71 21.45
N ASP A 185 7.28 9.49 21.48
CA ASP A 185 7.32 10.94 21.65
C ASP A 185 7.29 11.70 20.31
N ALA A 186 7.15 11.00 19.18
CA ALA A 186 7.04 11.64 17.87
C ALA A 186 5.90 12.68 17.83
N PRO A 187 6.02 13.73 16.99
CA PRO A 187 4.93 14.67 16.74
C PRO A 187 3.67 13.94 16.31
N GLU A 188 2.49 14.47 16.65
CA GLU A 188 1.19 13.82 16.45
C GLU A 188 0.99 13.21 15.06
N VAL A 189 1.33 13.95 13.99
CA VAL A 189 1.20 13.49 12.60
C VAL A 189 2.09 12.28 12.25
N LEU A 190 3.24 12.15 12.93
CA LEU A 190 4.18 11.04 12.76
C LEU A 190 4.01 9.96 13.82
N ARG A 191 3.14 10.17 14.81
CA ARG A 191 3.04 9.29 15.96
C ARG A 191 2.25 8.05 15.59
N TRP A 192 2.85 6.90 15.86
CA TRP A 192 2.13 5.64 15.89
C TRP A 192 1.13 5.61 17.05
N VAL A 193 -0.10 5.21 16.74
CA VAL A 193 -1.15 4.95 17.71
C VAL A 193 -1.54 3.48 17.67
N ALA A 194 -1.89 2.94 18.84
CA ALA A 194 -2.36 1.57 18.93
C ALA A 194 -3.69 1.41 18.15
N PRO A 195 -3.93 0.22 17.54
CA PRO A 195 -5.22 -0.08 16.92
C PRO A 195 -6.40 0.19 17.87
N LEU A 196 -7.48 0.77 17.35
CA LEU A 196 -8.74 1.01 18.08
C LEU A 196 -9.49 -0.30 18.34
N GLU A 197 -9.33 -1.28 17.45
CA GLU A 197 -9.95 -2.60 17.48
C GLU A 197 -8.92 -3.66 17.10
N GLU A 198 -9.22 -4.94 17.36
CA GLU A 198 -8.37 -6.02 16.89
C GLU A 198 -8.37 -6.06 15.35
N PRO A 199 -7.19 -5.93 14.69
CA PRO A 199 -7.14 -5.86 13.24
C PRO A 199 -7.70 -7.13 12.59
N PRO A 200 -8.30 -7.01 11.40
CA PRO A 200 -8.65 -8.17 10.59
C PRO A 200 -7.43 -9.07 10.34
N GLN A 201 -7.66 -10.37 10.23
CA GLN A 201 -6.59 -11.33 10.06
C GLN A 201 -6.92 -12.37 8.99
N VAL A 202 -5.86 -12.94 8.43
CA VAL A 202 -5.87 -14.01 7.45
C VAL A 202 -4.97 -15.13 7.96
N ALA A 203 -5.33 -16.38 7.68
CA ALA A 203 -4.55 -17.51 8.11
C ALA A 203 -3.30 -17.65 7.24
N VAL A 204 -2.14 -17.59 7.87
CA VAL A 204 -0.85 -17.92 7.25
C VAL A 204 -0.43 -19.29 7.77
N VAL A 205 0.07 -20.15 6.88
CA VAL A 205 0.67 -21.43 7.27
C VAL A 205 2.00 -21.57 6.55
N ARG A 206 3.07 -21.72 7.34
CA ARG A 206 4.38 -22.15 6.83
C ARG A 206 4.65 -23.57 7.28
N TYR A 207 5.20 -24.41 6.42
CA TYR A 207 5.68 -25.73 6.83
C TYR A 207 7.09 -26.02 6.31
N ARG A 208 7.79 -26.90 7.01
CA ARG A 208 9.07 -27.46 6.57
C ARG A 208 9.20 -28.92 7.03
N GLN A 209 9.86 -29.73 6.22
CA GLN A 209 10.12 -31.14 6.53
C GLN A 209 11.55 -31.32 7.04
N PHE A 210 11.75 -32.28 7.94
CA PHE A 210 13.03 -32.54 8.59
C PHE A 210 13.35 -34.03 8.65
N ALA A 211 14.63 -34.36 8.44
CA ALA A 211 15.21 -35.67 8.71
C ALA A 211 16.04 -35.57 10.01
N GLY A 212 15.44 -35.94 11.14
CA GLY A 212 16.02 -35.59 12.45
C GLY A 212 15.89 -34.09 12.71
N ALA A 213 17.01 -33.39 12.88
CA ALA A 213 17.07 -31.93 13.03
C ALA A 213 17.42 -31.19 11.72
N GLU A 214 17.82 -31.92 10.68
CA GLU A 214 18.24 -31.34 9.41
C GLU A 214 17.03 -31.03 8.52
N PRO A 215 16.89 -29.81 7.99
CA PRO A 215 15.80 -29.46 7.10
C PRO A 215 15.95 -30.11 5.73
N VAL A 216 14.84 -30.61 5.19
CA VAL A 216 14.72 -31.12 3.83
C VAL A 216 14.04 -30.05 2.97
N GLY A 217 14.86 -29.31 2.21
CA GLY A 217 14.40 -28.25 1.32
C GLY A 217 14.04 -26.93 2.03
N PRO A 218 13.52 -25.93 1.28
CA PRO A 218 13.08 -24.66 1.84
C PRO A 218 11.77 -24.81 2.61
N ALA A 219 11.50 -23.88 3.53
CA ALA A 219 10.14 -23.71 4.04
C ALA A 219 9.18 -23.37 2.88
N ARG A 220 7.92 -23.75 3.03
CA ARG A 220 6.85 -23.45 2.09
C ARG A 220 5.80 -22.62 2.82
N THR A 221 5.30 -21.58 2.19
CA THR A 221 4.40 -20.60 2.79
C THR A 221 3.10 -20.51 1.99
N ARG A 222 1.98 -20.30 2.68
CA ARG A 222 0.69 -20.08 2.06
C ARG A 222 -0.23 -19.24 2.93
N THR A 223 -0.96 -18.34 2.28
CA THR A 223 -2.00 -17.49 2.88
C THR A 223 -3.40 -17.93 2.47
N PHE A 224 -4.34 -17.87 3.43
CA PHE A 224 -5.76 -18.17 3.27
C PHE A 224 -6.59 -17.09 3.98
N VAL A 225 -7.50 -16.41 3.27
CA VAL A 225 -8.49 -15.52 3.90
C VAL A 225 -9.72 -16.37 4.25
N ILE A 226 -9.97 -16.52 5.54
CA ILE A 226 -11.04 -17.39 6.04
C ILE A 226 -11.93 -16.55 6.93
N GLY A 227 -13.23 -16.60 6.68
CA GLY A 227 -14.22 -16.07 7.62
C GLY A 227 -14.62 -14.61 7.47
N ARG A 228 -14.03 -13.86 6.55
CA ARG A 228 -14.50 -12.52 6.19
C ARG A 228 -15.20 -12.55 4.83
N ALA A 229 -16.24 -11.74 4.67
CA ALA A 229 -16.78 -11.41 3.35
C ALA A 229 -15.63 -10.95 2.42
N PRO A 230 -15.66 -11.25 1.11
CA PRO A 230 -14.53 -10.98 0.25
C PRO A 230 -14.13 -9.50 0.32
N TYR A 231 -12.83 -9.25 0.42
CA TYR A 231 -12.30 -7.89 0.31
C TYR A 231 -12.64 -7.33 -1.07
N THR A 232 -13.00 -6.05 -1.13
CA THR A 232 -13.34 -5.38 -2.38
C THR A 232 -12.11 -5.00 -3.19
N LEU A 233 -10.93 -5.06 -2.57
CA LEU A 233 -9.63 -4.76 -3.17
C LEU A 233 -8.72 -6.00 -3.25
N PRO A 234 -7.76 -6.02 -4.20
CA PRO A 234 -6.69 -7.01 -4.23
C PRO A 234 -5.95 -7.11 -2.91
N VAL A 235 -5.40 -8.29 -2.63
CA VAL A 235 -4.69 -8.57 -1.37
C VAL A 235 -3.23 -8.89 -1.64
N LEU A 236 -2.32 -8.21 -0.94
CA LEU A 236 -0.91 -8.50 -0.86
C LEU A 236 -0.59 -9.11 0.51
N SER A 237 -0.16 -10.37 0.52
CA SER A 237 0.31 -11.04 1.73
C SER A 237 1.84 -11.08 1.74
N LEU A 238 2.41 -10.55 2.82
CA LEU A 238 3.84 -10.55 3.10
C LEU A 238 4.09 -11.42 4.33
N VAL A 239 4.87 -12.49 4.16
CA VAL A 239 5.16 -13.43 5.24
C VAL A 239 6.65 -13.57 5.44
N THR A 240 7.11 -13.36 6.66
CA THR A 240 8.52 -13.39 7.02
C THR A 240 8.71 -13.63 8.52
N ASP A 241 9.92 -14.01 8.93
CA ASP A 241 10.29 -13.98 10.35
C ASP A 241 10.11 -12.55 10.90
N ALA A 242 9.33 -12.38 11.97
CA ALA A 242 8.92 -11.07 12.48
C ALA A 242 10.11 -10.14 12.83
N ALA A 243 11.23 -10.73 13.24
CA ALA A 243 12.49 -10.03 13.47
C ALA A 243 12.94 -9.17 12.27
N ASN A 244 12.68 -9.63 11.03
CA ASN A 244 13.01 -8.86 9.83
C ASN A 244 12.34 -7.47 9.79
N PHE A 245 11.18 -7.31 10.42
CA PHE A 245 10.47 -6.03 10.49
C PHE A 245 10.63 -5.34 11.85
N PHE A 246 10.69 -6.09 12.94
CA PHE A 246 10.50 -5.55 14.29
C PHE A 246 11.65 -5.75 15.25
N ASP A 247 12.73 -6.41 14.83
CA ASP A 247 13.93 -6.52 15.65
C ASP A 247 14.58 -5.14 15.88
N PRO A 248 15.03 -4.81 17.11
CA PRO A 248 15.64 -3.51 17.37
C PRO A 248 16.92 -3.25 16.56
N GLU A 249 17.73 -4.27 16.26
CA GLU A 249 19.00 -4.11 15.55
C GLU A 249 18.80 -4.12 14.03
N THR A 250 17.98 -5.04 13.53
CA THR A 250 17.88 -5.35 12.11
C THR A 250 16.48 -5.17 11.53
N GLY A 251 15.46 -4.96 12.35
CA GLY A 251 14.08 -4.80 11.92
C GLY A 251 13.87 -3.51 11.14
N ILE A 252 13.37 -3.63 9.89
CA ILE A 252 13.30 -2.49 8.97
C ILE A 252 12.15 -1.52 9.25
N TYR A 253 11.20 -1.86 10.12
CA TYR A 253 9.95 -1.11 10.28
C TYR A 253 9.88 -0.30 11.58
N VAL A 254 10.84 -0.49 12.48
CA VAL A 254 10.86 0.12 13.83
C VAL A 254 11.88 1.26 13.92
N PRO A 255 11.81 2.12 14.94
CA PRO A 255 12.87 3.08 15.22
C PRO A 255 14.22 2.38 15.45
N GLY A 256 14.20 1.31 16.26
CA GLY A 256 15.35 0.46 16.53
C GLY A 256 16.57 1.18 17.12
N LEU A 257 17.70 0.46 17.16
CA LEU A 257 18.96 0.94 17.74
C LEU A 257 19.51 2.17 17.02
N ALA A 258 19.18 2.36 15.74
CA ALA A 258 19.58 3.55 15.01
C ALA A 258 19.01 4.84 15.61
N ALA A 259 17.79 4.80 16.16
CA ALA A 259 17.18 5.93 16.87
C ALA A 259 17.81 6.13 18.25
N GLU A 260 18.04 5.04 18.99
CA GLU A 260 18.68 5.09 20.31
C GLU A 260 20.09 5.68 20.25
N ALA A 261 20.84 5.40 19.18
CA ALA A 261 22.17 5.94 18.96
C ALA A 261 22.20 7.45 18.72
N ARG A 262 21.08 8.04 18.26
CA ARG A 262 20.95 9.46 17.91
C ARG A 262 19.55 9.98 18.26
N PRO A 263 19.21 10.08 19.56
CA PRO A 263 17.85 10.42 20.00
C PRO A 263 17.41 11.83 19.58
N ASP A 264 18.36 12.73 19.33
CA ASP A 264 18.08 14.11 18.88
C ASP A 264 17.88 14.22 17.36
N ASP A 265 18.12 13.14 16.60
CA ASP A 265 17.92 13.10 15.15
C ASP A 265 16.63 12.35 14.81
N PRO A 266 15.53 13.04 14.46
CA PRO A 266 14.26 12.39 14.13
C PRO A 266 14.31 11.54 12.85
N LEU A 267 15.42 11.60 12.10
CA LEU A 267 15.68 10.77 10.92
C LEU A 267 16.65 9.62 11.23
N ALA A 268 17.09 9.48 12.47
CA ALA A 268 17.83 8.33 12.93
C ALA A 268 16.83 7.24 13.33
N ALA A 269 16.67 6.24 12.46
CA ALA A 269 15.85 5.08 12.72
C ALA A 269 16.24 3.94 11.76
N ASN A 270 15.89 2.69 12.11
CA ASN A 270 16.11 1.55 11.24
C ASN A 270 15.31 1.69 9.94
N TYR A 271 14.09 2.24 10.00
CA TYR A 271 13.28 2.50 8.81
C TYR A 271 13.83 3.57 7.87
N MET A 272 14.87 4.32 8.27
CA MET A 272 15.57 5.30 7.44
C MET A 272 16.82 4.72 6.76
N GLN A 273 17.11 3.44 6.99
CA GLN A 273 18.33 2.80 6.53
C GLN A 273 18.18 2.18 5.14
N ASN A 274 19.32 2.09 4.45
CA ASN A 274 19.36 1.85 3.01
C ASN A 274 20.41 0.81 2.62
N GLY A 275 20.32 0.30 1.40
CA GLY A 275 21.29 -0.63 0.82
C GLY A 275 20.90 -2.10 0.96
N LYS A 276 21.79 -2.99 0.51
CA LYS A 276 21.57 -4.44 0.52
C LYS A 276 21.44 -5.00 1.95
N GLU A 277 22.20 -4.45 2.89
CA GLU A 277 22.18 -4.85 4.31
C GLU A 277 20.86 -4.56 5.02
N TRP A 278 20.00 -3.73 4.43
CA TRP A 278 18.67 -3.40 4.95
C TRP A 278 17.54 -4.05 4.14
N GLU A 279 17.88 -4.96 3.22
CA GLU A 279 16.93 -5.84 2.54
C GLU A 279 16.65 -7.08 3.39
N ARG A 280 15.38 -7.46 3.47
CA ARG A 280 14.95 -8.63 4.25
C ARG A 280 14.27 -9.66 3.35
N PRO A 281 14.44 -10.96 3.62
CA PRO A 281 13.70 -12.00 2.92
C PRO A 281 12.20 -11.90 3.26
N VAL A 282 11.34 -12.08 2.28
CA VAL A 282 9.89 -12.15 2.45
C VAL A 282 9.29 -13.11 1.44
N HIS A 283 8.28 -13.86 1.84
CA HIS A 283 7.40 -14.55 0.90
C HIS A 283 6.26 -13.62 0.52
N VAL A 284 6.06 -13.41 -0.79
CA VAL A 284 5.05 -12.50 -1.34
C VAL A 284 4.02 -13.31 -2.08
N GLU A 285 2.76 -13.16 -1.70
CA GLU A 285 1.61 -13.61 -2.49
C GLU A 285 0.69 -12.43 -2.80
N TRP A 286 0.27 -12.32 -4.05
CA TRP A 286 -0.69 -11.30 -4.47
C TRP A 286 -1.91 -11.93 -5.14
N PHE A 287 -3.08 -11.45 -4.76
CA PHE A 287 -4.38 -12.02 -5.10
C PHE A 287 -5.30 -10.95 -5.68
N GLU A 288 -6.06 -11.31 -6.70
CA GLU A 288 -7.16 -10.49 -7.21
C GLU A 288 -8.34 -10.46 -6.24
N THR A 289 -9.29 -9.54 -6.47
CA THR A 289 -10.53 -9.42 -5.68
C THR A 289 -11.37 -10.69 -5.66
N SER A 290 -11.28 -11.52 -6.70
CA SER A 290 -11.90 -12.85 -6.77
C SER A 290 -11.25 -13.88 -5.83
N GLY A 291 -10.11 -13.53 -5.23
CA GLY A 291 -9.24 -14.43 -4.47
C GLY A 291 -8.31 -15.24 -5.35
N GLN A 292 -8.33 -15.09 -6.68
CA GLN A 292 -7.38 -15.77 -7.54
C GLN A 292 -5.96 -15.27 -7.26
N ARG A 293 -5.05 -16.20 -6.94
CA ARG A 293 -3.64 -15.89 -6.78
C ARG A 293 -2.99 -15.62 -8.14
N VAL A 294 -2.31 -14.49 -8.26
CA VAL A 294 -1.62 -14.08 -9.49
C VAL A 294 -0.16 -14.48 -9.46
N PHE A 295 0.56 -14.17 -8.37
CA PHE A 295 1.92 -14.64 -8.15
C PHE A 295 2.16 -15.02 -6.68
N ALA A 296 3.14 -15.91 -6.48
CA ALA A 296 3.61 -16.37 -5.18
C ALA A 296 5.09 -16.73 -5.28
N GLN A 297 5.94 -16.02 -4.55
CA GLN A 297 7.38 -16.30 -4.55
C GLN A 297 8.10 -15.64 -3.37
N ASP A 298 9.29 -16.13 -3.08
CA ASP A 298 10.22 -15.43 -2.20
C ASP A 298 10.84 -14.22 -2.94
N ALA A 299 11.08 -13.15 -2.19
CA ALA A 299 11.56 -11.87 -2.66
C ALA A 299 12.36 -11.13 -1.57
N GLY A 300 13.00 -10.03 -1.95
CA GLY A 300 13.53 -9.05 -1.01
C GLY A 300 12.51 -7.95 -0.71
N VAL A 301 12.51 -7.41 0.51
CA VAL A 301 11.72 -6.23 0.89
C VAL A 301 12.57 -5.20 1.62
N ARG A 302 12.28 -3.91 1.36
CA ARG A 302 12.85 -2.75 2.04
C ARG A 302 11.78 -1.68 2.28
N ILE A 303 12.02 -0.79 3.24
CA ILE A 303 11.29 0.47 3.31
C ILE A 303 11.53 1.26 2.01
N HIS A 304 10.46 1.89 1.54
CA HIS A 304 10.46 2.82 0.42
C HIS A 304 10.08 4.23 0.89
N GLY A 305 10.75 5.23 0.34
CA GLY A 305 10.53 6.63 0.67
C GLY A 305 11.70 7.23 1.43
N SER A 306 11.60 8.53 1.68
CA SER A 306 12.56 9.29 2.49
C SER A 306 11.82 9.91 3.67
N GLY A 307 11.21 11.09 3.51
CA GLY A 307 10.41 11.74 4.55
C GLY A 307 9.20 10.90 4.98
N SER A 308 8.51 10.27 4.03
CA SER A 308 7.34 9.42 4.31
C SER A 308 7.68 8.14 5.08
N ALA A 309 8.95 7.71 5.12
CA ALA A 309 9.36 6.56 5.94
C ALA A 309 9.24 6.83 7.45
N ALA A 310 9.20 8.10 7.86
CA ALA A 310 8.98 8.50 9.26
C ALA A 310 7.51 8.41 9.71
N PHE A 311 6.56 8.22 8.79
CA PHE A 311 5.16 7.99 9.14
C PHE A 311 4.97 6.60 9.74
N PRO A 312 3.89 6.38 10.54
CA PRO A 312 3.68 5.10 11.20
C PRO A 312 3.42 3.96 10.22
N GLN A 313 2.56 4.14 9.24
CA GLN A 313 2.46 3.26 8.08
C GLN A 313 3.56 3.65 7.06
N LYS A 314 4.31 2.68 6.55
CA LYS A 314 5.49 2.89 5.70
C LYS A 314 5.30 2.15 4.39
N SER A 315 5.73 2.79 3.32
CA SER A 315 5.76 2.17 2.00
C SER A 315 6.83 1.09 1.92
N LEU A 316 6.58 0.03 1.15
CA LEU A 316 7.48 -1.11 1.00
C LEU A 316 7.87 -1.28 -0.47
N ARG A 317 9.17 -1.47 -0.75
CA ARG A 317 9.65 -1.88 -2.07
C ARG A 317 9.94 -3.37 -2.07
N LEU A 318 9.32 -4.08 -3.02
CA LEU A 318 9.49 -5.51 -3.25
C LEU A 318 10.47 -5.73 -4.40
N TYR A 319 11.37 -6.70 -4.25
CA TYR A 319 12.42 -7.03 -5.19
C TYR A 319 12.36 -8.49 -5.60
N ALA A 320 12.05 -8.75 -6.87
CA ALA A 320 12.22 -10.08 -7.46
C ALA A 320 13.69 -10.27 -7.87
N LYS A 321 14.38 -11.23 -7.26
CA LYS A 321 15.82 -11.49 -7.46
C LYS A 321 16.13 -12.97 -7.31
N GLU A 322 17.15 -13.44 -8.04
CA GLU A 322 17.63 -14.84 -7.98
C GLU A 322 18.10 -15.28 -6.60
N ASP A 323 18.59 -14.34 -5.78
CA ASP A 323 18.99 -14.61 -4.40
C ASP A 323 17.82 -15.16 -3.54
N TYR A 324 16.56 -14.87 -3.93
CA TYR A 324 15.37 -15.33 -3.23
C TYR A 324 14.51 -16.30 -4.08
N GLY A 325 14.37 -16.05 -5.38
CA GLY A 325 13.45 -16.77 -6.25
C GLY A 325 13.49 -16.29 -7.69
N PRO A 326 12.36 -16.31 -8.43
CA PRO A 326 12.28 -15.75 -9.77
C PRO A 326 12.73 -14.28 -9.87
N LYS A 327 13.32 -13.88 -11.00
CA LYS A 327 13.81 -12.52 -11.28
C LYS A 327 12.71 -11.48 -11.50
N THR A 328 11.47 -11.91 -11.70
CA THR A 328 10.32 -11.05 -11.96
C THR A 328 9.10 -11.59 -11.22
N PHE A 329 8.24 -10.69 -10.75
CA PHE A 329 6.86 -11.00 -10.42
C PHE A 329 6.08 -11.10 -11.74
N ALA A 330 5.62 -12.30 -12.08
CA ALA A 330 4.91 -12.55 -13.34
C ALA A 330 3.39 -12.57 -13.13
N GLY A 331 2.66 -11.79 -13.91
CA GLY A 331 1.21 -11.76 -13.95
C GLY A 331 0.64 -10.41 -14.41
N PRO A 332 -0.65 -10.37 -14.80
CA PRO A 332 -1.32 -9.14 -15.22
C PRO A 332 -1.69 -8.27 -14.01
N VAL A 333 -0.68 -7.70 -13.34
CA VAL A 333 -0.86 -6.90 -12.12
C VAL A 333 -1.70 -5.64 -12.41
N PHE A 334 -1.44 -4.98 -13.54
CA PHE A 334 -2.10 -3.74 -13.92
C PHE A 334 -3.00 -3.96 -15.15
N PRO A 335 -4.34 -3.94 -15.00
CA PRO A 335 -5.26 -4.07 -16.12
C PRO A 335 -5.00 -3.05 -17.22
N GLY A 336 -5.02 -3.49 -18.48
CA GLY A 336 -4.77 -2.64 -19.64
C GLY A 336 -3.29 -2.39 -19.96
N SER A 337 -2.35 -2.73 -19.07
CA SER A 337 -0.93 -2.66 -19.36
C SER A 337 -0.45 -3.85 -20.20
N PRO A 338 0.39 -3.66 -21.22
CA PRO A 338 1.05 -4.76 -21.92
C PRO A 338 2.18 -5.39 -21.09
N VAL A 339 2.64 -4.72 -20.03
CA VAL A 339 3.68 -5.22 -19.14
C VAL A 339 3.10 -6.20 -18.14
N THR A 340 3.63 -7.42 -18.11
CA THR A 340 3.17 -8.52 -17.24
C THR A 340 4.28 -9.12 -16.38
N GLU A 341 5.48 -8.55 -16.42
CA GLU A 341 6.62 -9.00 -15.63
C GLU A 341 7.30 -7.79 -14.97
N PHE A 342 7.46 -7.85 -13.65
CA PHE A 342 7.98 -6.72 -12.87
C PHE A 342 9.17 -7.15 -12.02
N THR A 343 10.34 -6.52 -12.18
CA THR A 343 11.49 -6.76 -11.30
C THR A 343 11.30 -6.12 -9.92
N ARG A 344 10.54 -5.02 -9.86
CA ARG A 344 10.27 -4.26 -8.64
C ARG A 344 8.82 -3.79 -8.63
N LEU A 345 8.21 -3.89 -7.47
CA LEU A 345 6.89 -3.33 -7.18
C LEU A 345 6.98 -2.52 -5.89
N ILE A 346 6.10 -1.54 -5.72
CA ILE A 346 6.01 -0.71 -4.52
C ILE A 346 4.62 -0.90 -3.94
N ALA A 347 4.52 -1.26 -2.66
CA ALA A 347 3.29 -1.08 -1.88
C ALA A 347 3.39 0.29 -1.19
N ARG A 348 2.81 1.33 -1.79
CA ARG A 348 2.89 2.72 -1.32
C ARG A 348 1.71 3.04 -0.39
N THR A 349 1.93 3.84 0.65
CA THR A 349 0.90 4.19 1.65
C THR A 349 0.16 5.50 1.38
N SER A 350 0.35 6.08 0.19
CA SER A 350 -0.07 7.42 -0.23
C SER A 350 0.71 8.59 0.40
N GLY A 351 1.89 8.33 0.99
CA GLY A 351 2.82 9.34 1.50
C GLY A 351 2.14 10.40 2.38
N GLN A 352 2.17 11.68 1.99
CA GLN A 352 1.58 12.77 2.78
C GLN A 352 0.04 12.74 2.77
N ASP A 353 -0.57 12.09 1.78
CA ASP A 353 -2.02 11.89 1.67
C ASP A 353 -2.52 10.72 2.53
N GLN A 354 -1.62 9.99 3.21
CA GLN A 354 -1.95 8.84 4.06
C GLN A 354 -2.96 9.18 5.16
N GLY A 355 -2.86 10.38 5.74
CA GLY A 355 -3.78 10.89 6.77
C GLY A 355 -4.98 11.67 6.22
N VAL A 356 -5.13 11.77 4.89
CA VAL A 356 -6.08 12.68 4.25
C VAL A 356 -7.09 11.92 3.39
N THR A 357 -6.81 11.61 2.12
CA THR A 357 -7.75 10.89 1.24
C THR A 357 -7.33 9.46 0.90
N LYS A 358 -6.03 9.14 0.95
CA LYS A 358 -5.41 7.87 0.51
C LYS A 358 -5.69 7.46 -0.95
N LEU A 359 -6.13 8.39 -1.81
CA LEU A 359 -6.43 8.11 -3.22
C LEU A 359 -5.78 9.07 -4.19
N ARG A 360 -5.25 10.20 -3.70
CA ARG A 360 -4.89 11.36 -4.52
C ARG A 360 -3.91 11.01 -5.63
N ASP A 361 -2.75 10.49 -5.29
CA ASP A 361 -1.69 10.23 -6.26
C ASP A 361 -2.16 9.20 -7.32
N CYS A 362 -2.81 8.11 -6.88
CA CYS A 362 -3.26 7.04 -7.78
C CYS A 362 -4.29 7.55 -8.79
N MET A 363 -5.29 8.30 -8.30
CA MET A 363 -6.35 8.89 -9.10
C MET A 363 -5.82 9.97 -10.05
N LEU A 364 -4.95 10.85 -9.56
CA LEU A 364 -4.38 11.93 -10.37
C LEU A 364 -3.45 11.42 -11.48
N GLN A 365 -2.64 10.39 -11.23
CA GLN A 365 -1.89 9.74 -12.32
C GLN A 365 -2.82 9.04 -13.32
N GLY A 366 -3.91 8.45 -12.86
CA GLY A 366 -4.94 7.86 -13.72
C GLY A 366 -5.57 8.87 -14.70
N LEU A 367 -5.76 10.13 -14.29
CA LEU A 367 -6.23 11.19 -15.18
C LEU A 367 -5.25 11.46 -16.33
N LEU A 368 -3.96 11.23 -16.12
CA LEU A 368 -2.88 11.44 -17.08
C LEU A 368 -2.64 10.22 -17.99
N ALA A 369 -3.35 9.11 -17.83
CA ALA A 369 -3.10 7.87 -18.56
C ALA A 369 -3.27 7.95 -20.09
N GLU A 370 -4.02 8.95 -20.57
CA GLU A 370 -4.20 9.21 -22.02
C GLU A 370 -3.20 10.23 -22.58
N THR A 371 -2.29 10.73 -21.75
CA THR A 371 -1.18 11.61 -22.16
C THR A 371 0.03 10.79 -22.63
N ARG A 372 1.08 11.45 -23.09
CA ARG A 372 2.35 10.79 -23.47
C ARG A 372 3.30 10.61 -22.29
N LEU A 373 2.91 11.09 -21.11
CA LEU A 373 3.75 11.13 -19.93
C LEU A 373 4.02 9.71 -19.41
N ALA A 374 5.25 9.52 -18.95
CA ALA A 374 5.59 8.34 -18.18
C ALA A 374 4.95 8.46 -16.79
N ILE A 375 3.98 7.58 -16.53
CA ILE A 375 3.27 7.46 -15.24
C ILE A 375 3.43 6.08 -14.65
N GLN A 376 3.16 5.94 -13.35
CA GLN A 376 3.15 4.67 -12.65
C GLN A 376 1.74 4.09 -12.66
N ALA A 377 1.58 2.90 -13.23
CA ALA A 377 0.35 2.15 -12.99
C ALA A 377 0.19 1.90 -11.48
N CYS A 378 -1.05 2.02 -11.00
CA CYS A 378 -1.39 2.00 -9.59
C CYS A 378 -2.68 1.22 -9.35
N ARG A 379 -2.71 0.41 -8.29
CA ARG A 379 -3.91 -0.29 -7.82
C ARG A 379 -4.01 -0.23 -6.30
N PRO A 380 -5.11 0.28 -5.72
CA PRO A 380 -5.39 0.09 -4.30
C PRO A 380 -5.31 -1.39 -3.92
N THR A 381 -4.68 -1.70 -2.80
CA THR A 381 -4.37 -3.08 -2.37
C THR A 381 -4.31 -3.14 -0.84
N LEU A 382 -4.94 -4.16 -0.27
CA LEU A 382 -4.86 -4.44 1.16
C LEU A 382 -3.60 -5.23 1.46
N VAL A 383 -2.81 -4.78 2.42
CA VAL A 383 -1.58 -5.46 2.81
C VAL A 383 -1.79 -6.23 4.10
N PHE A 384 -1.31 -7.46 4.13
CA PHE A 384 -1.21 -8.28 5.34
C PHE A 384 0.24 -8.62 5.62
N LEU A 385 0.66 -8.42 6.88
CA LEU A 385 1.98 -8.81 7.34
C LEU A 385 1.83 -9.96 8.34
N ASN A 386 2.40 -11.12 8.02
CA ASN A 386 2.28 -12.34 8.82
C ASN A 386 0.83 -12.72 9.20
N GLY A 387 -0.11 -12.39 8.32
CA GLY A 387 -1.53 -12.66 8.53
C GLY A 387 -2.31 -11.52 9.19
N GLU A 388 -1.66 -10.50 9.73
CA GLU A 388 -2.34 -9.35 10.33
C GLU A 388 -2.56 -8.24 9.31
N TYR A 389 -3.76 -7.65 9.31
CA TYR A 389 -4.07 -6.51 8.45
C TYR A 389 -3.15 -5.34 8.77
N TRP A 390 -2.38 -4.95 7.75
CA TRP A 390 -1.41 -3.89 7.82
C TRP A 390 -1.92 -2.57 7.23
N GLY A 391 -3.10 -2.56 6.61
CA GLY A 391 -3.71 -1.35 6.07
C GLY A 391 -3.76 -1.26 4.55
N LEU A 392 -4.48 -0.26 4.10
CA LEU A 392 -4.63 0.12 2.71
C LEU A 392 -3.33 0.74 2.18
N HIS A 393 -2.85 0.16 1.09
CA HIS A 393 -1.73 0.64 0.27
C HIS A 393 -2.17 0.73 -1.19
N GLU A 394 -1.24 1.13 -2.04
CA GLU A 394 -1.34 1.11 -3.48
C GLU A 394 -0.18 0.28 -4.03
N LEU A 395 -0.47 -0.80 -4.73
CA LEU A 395 0.55 -1.51 -5.50
C LEU A 395 0.86 -0.69 -6.75
N ARG A 396 2.13 -0.37 -6.96
CA ARG A 396 2.58 0.53 -8.04
C ARG A 396 3.84 0.01 -8.72
N GLU A 397 4.00 0.39 -9.98
CA GLU A 397 5.28 0.27 -10.68
C GLU A 397 6.34 1.18 -10.05
N ARG A 398 7.62 0.86 -10.27
CA ARG A 398 8.72 1.75 -9.90
C ARG A 398 9.30 2.42 -11.15
N LEU A 399 9.35 3.75 -11.16
CA LEU A 399 10.07 4.51 -12.18
C LEU A 399 11.58 4.39 -12.01
N ASP A 400 12.16 3.43 -12.73
CA ASP A 400 13.58 3.13 -12.78
C ASP A 400 13.98 2.54 -14.15
N GLU A 401 15.21 2.03 -14.26
CA GLU A 401 15.73 1.46 -15.51
C GLU A 401 14.93 0.26 -16.04
N TYR A 402 14.25 -0.47 -15.15
CA TYR A 402 13.42 -1.61 -15.54
C TYR A 402 12.11 -1.14 -16.14
N TYR A 403 11.49 -0.12 -15.57
CA TYR A 403 10.30 0.51 -16.13
C TYR A 403 10.57 1.05 -17.53
N LEU A 404 11.69 1.76 -17.72
CA LEU A 404 12.04 2.28 -19.04
C LEU A 404 12.22 1.15 -20.06
N ALA A 405 12.91 0.07 -19.67
CA ALA A 405 13.10 -1.10 -20.52
C ALA A 405 11.77 -1.79 -20.88
N SER A 406 10.84 -1.95 -19.93
CA SER A 406 9.57 -2.64 -20.16
C SER A 406 8.56 -1.81 -20.96
N HIS A 407 8.55 -0.48 -20.80
CA HIS A 407 7.57 0.40 -21.45
C HIS A 407 8.04 0.97 -22.78
N TYR A 408 9.34 1.26 -22.92
CA TYR A 408 9.89 1.85 -24.15
C TYR A 408 10.74 0.88 -24.98
N GLY A 409 10.96 -0.35 -24.49
CA GLY A 409 11.78 -1.35 -25.18
C GLY A 409 13.25 -0.94 -25.31
N VAL A 410 13.74 -0.07 -24.42
CA VAL A 410 15.13 0.41 -24.43
C VAL A 410 16.07 -0.57 -23.71
N ASP A 411 17.35 -0.54 -24.06
CA ASP A 411 18.38 -1.23 -23.29
C ASP A 411 18.57 -0.55 -21.93
N ARG A 412 18.14 -1.23 -20.86
CA ARG A 412 18.26 -0.76 -19.47
C ARG A 412 19.65 -0.22 -19.13
N LYS A 413 20.73 -0.80 -19.69
CA LYS A 413 22.11 -0.39 -19.39
C LYS A 413 22.48 0.98 -19.97
N LYS A 414 21.67 1.49 -20.90
CA LYS A 414 21.83 2.81 -21.50
C LYS A 414 20.83 3.82 -20.97
N ALA A 415 19.91 3.40 -20.10
CA ALA A 415 18.96 4.31 -19.49
C ALA A 415 19.72 5.25 -18.54
N VAL A 416 19.48 6.54 -18.69
CA VAL A 416 19.98 7.59 -17.81
C VAL A 416 18.78 8.23 -17.14
N ILE A 417 18.79 8.30 -15.82
CA ILE A 417 17.77 9.02 -15.05
C ILE A 417 18.46 9.98 -14.09
N LEU A 418 18.04 11.24 -14.16
CA LEU A 418 18.46 12.29 -13.24
C LEU A 418 17.27 12.73 -12.38
N GLU A 419 17.58 13.16 -11.16
CA GLU A 419 16.63 13.69 -10.18
C GLU A 419 17.01 15.12 -9.78
N ASN A 420 16.00 15.92 -9.44
CA ASN A 420 16.13 17.29 -8.96
C ASN A 420 17.04 18.14 -9.86
N ALA A 421 18.10 18.74 -9.30
CA ALA A 421 19.04 19.62 -9.99
C ALA A 421 19.99 18.90 -10.97
N GLY A 422 19.58 17.78 -11.55
CA GLY A 422 20.41 16.97 -12.46
C GLY A 422 21.30 15.95 -11.75
N VAL A 423 20.91 15.49 -10.55
CA VAL A 423 21.67 14.48 -9.80
C VAL A 423 21.44 13.10 -10.42
N LEU A 424 22.51 12.37 -10.70
CA LEU A 424 22.46 11.04 -11.29
C LEU A 424 21.83 10.01 -10.33
N ASP A 425 20.69 9.42 -10.72
CA ASP A 425 20.03 8.29 -10.04
C ASP A 425 20.35 6.95 -10.74
N VAL A 426 20.26 6.94 -12.07
CA VAL A 426 20.60 5.79 -12.92
C VAL A 426 21.50 6.25 -14.04
N GLY A 427 22.62 5.54 -14.24
CA GLY A 427 23.55 5.78 -15.34
C GLY A 427 24.99 5.55 -14.90
N GLU A 428 25.92 6.12 -15.65
CA GLU A 428 27.34 6.16 -15.35
C GLU A 428 27.77 7.62 -15.10
N GLU A 429 28.85 7.81 -14.34
CA GLU A 429 29.45 9.13 -14.14
C GLU A 429 29.73 9.82 -15.51
N GLY A 430 29.29 11.08 -15.64
CA GLY A 430 29.37 11.85 -16.87
C GLY A 430 28.07 11.87 -17.68
N ASP A 431 27.10 10.99 -17.38
CA ASP A 431 25.79 11.01 -18.05
C ASP A 431 24.93 12.23 -17.68
N GLU A 432 25.29 12.95 -16.62
CA GLU A 432 24.67 14.22 -16.23
C GLU A 432 25.12 15.39 -17.13
N GLN A 433 26.27 15.29 -17.81
CA GLN A 433 26.86 16.38 -18.59
C GLN A 433 25.94 16.92 -19.69
N PRO A 434 25.23 16.09 -20.49
CA PRO A 434 24.30 16.60 -21.50
C PRO A 434 23.12 17.40 -20.93
N TYR A 435 22.76 17.19 -19.65
CA TYR A 435 21.77 18.03 -18.98
C TYR A 435 22.40 19.33 -18.49
N GLN A 436 23.60 19.27 -17.93
CA GLN A 436 24.33 20.46 -17.53
C GLN A 436 24.54 21.42 -18.72
N GLU A 437 24.96 20.89 -19.88
CA GLU A 437 25.08 21.67 -21.12
C GLU A 437 23.75 22.30 -21.55
N LEU A 438 22.64 21.59 -21.40
CA LEU A 438 21.31 22.10 -21.72
C LEU A 438 20.95 23.29 -20.84
N ILE A 439 21.13 23.16 -19.53
CA ILE A 439 20.81 24.19 -18.55
C ILE A 439 21.75 25.40 -18.68
N ASP A 440 23.06 25.18 -18.88
CA ASP A 440 24.03 26.25 -19.11
C ASP A 440 23.71 27.04 -20.39
N TYR A 441 23.29 26.35 -21.45
CA TYR A 441 22.89 26.99 -22.70
C TYR A 441 21.67 27.90 -22.49
N VAL A 442 20.64 27.40 -21.79
CA VAL A 442 19.43 28.17 -21.44
C VAL A 442 19.78 29.38 -20.57
N ALA A 443 20.72 29.25 -19.63
CA ALA A 443 21.14 30.34 -18.76
C ALA A 443 21.91 31.46 -19.47
N THR A 444 22.56 31.15 -20.60
CA THR A 444 23.53 32.05 -21.27
C THR A 444 23.07 32.57 -22.63
N HIS A 445 21.94 32.08 -23.16
CA HIS A 445 21.42 32.46 -24.47
C HIS A 445 19.99 32.99 -24.37
N ASP A 446 19.69 34.04 -25.13
CA ASP A 446 18.34 34.57 -25.28
C ASP A 446 17.48 33.62 -26.13
N LEU A 447 16.50 32.96 -25.51
CA LEU A 447 15.66 31.97 -26.18
C LEU A 447 14.49 32.58 -26.96
N SER A 448 14.32 33.91 -26.95
CA SER A 448 13.48 34.59 -27.94
C SER A 448 14.05 34.49 -29.36
N VAL A 449 15.36 34.22 -29.49
CA VAL A 449 16.03 33.96 -30.76
C VAL A 449 15.72 32.53 -31.23
N ARG A 450 15.25 32.42 -32.48
CA ARG A 450 14.82 31.15 -33.10
C ARG A 450 15.91 30.07 -33.13
N GLU A 451 17.16 30.46 -33.37
CA GLU A 451 18.30 29.53 -33.41
C GLU A 451 18.58 28.92 -32.03
N HIS A 452 18.60 29.74 -30.98
CA HIS A 452 18.86 29.28 -29.62
C HIS A 452 17.75 28.36 -29.12
N SER A 453 16.48 28.75 -29.34
CA SER A 453 15.35 27.89 -29.00
C SER A 453 15.35 26.57 -29.81
N ALA A 454 15.73 26.59 -31.08
CA ALA A 454 15.88 25.35 -31.87
C ALA A 454 16.93 24.39 -31.30
N TRP A 455 18.06 24.91 -30.78
CA TRP A 455 19.11 24.10 -30.16
C TRP A 455 18.62 23.36 -28.91
N VAL A 456 17.82 24.04 -28.07
CA VAL A 456 17.20 23.48 -26.86
C VAL A 456 16.18 22.40 -27.24
N ARG A 457 15.26 22.72 -28.16
CA ARG A 457 14.21 21.80 -28.62
C ARG A 457 14.73 20.52 -29.30
N ALA A 458 15.96 20.53 -29.81
CA ALA A 458 16.59 19.34 -30.36
C ALA A 458 17.03 18.32 -29.28
N ARG A 459 17.25 18.76 -28.03
CA ARG A 459 17.83 17.96 -26.93
C ARG A 459 16.80 17.41 -25.95
N MET A 460 15.57 17.87 -26.03
CA MET A 460 14.47 17.43 -25.19
C MET A 460 13.21 17.20 -26.01
N ASP A 461 12.31 16.36 -25.49
CA ASP A 461 10.99 16.21 -26.07
C ASP A 461 10.10 17.34 -25.55
N VAL A 462 9.84 18.33 -26.41
CA VAL A 462 9.16 19.57 -26.04
C VAL A 462 7.70 19.33 -25.66
N GLU A 463 7.03 18.42 -26.37
CA GLU A 463 5.62 18.12 -26.11
C GLU A 463 5.47 17.38 -24.78
N ASP A 464 6.35 16.41 -24.48
CA ASP A 464 6.44 15.73 -23.19
C ASP A 464 6.66 16.74 -22.04
N PHE A 465 7.61 17.67 -22.22
CA PHE A 465 7.87 18.71 -21.23
C PHE A 465 6.68 19.63 -21.01
N ILE A 466 5.98 20.05 -22.07
CA ILE A 466 4.77 20.87 -21.94
C ILE A 466 3.69 20.09 -21.16
N GLU A 467 3.42 18.83 -21.50
CA GLU A 467 2.42 18.02 -20.79
C GLU A 467 2.80 17.84 -19.30
N TYR A 468 4.09 17.63 -19.00
CA TYR A 468 4.60 17.51 -17.64
C TYR A 468 4.39 18.79 -16.84
N GLN A 469 4.74 19.94 -17.43
CA GLN A 469 4.57 21.25 -16.81
C GLN A 469 3.09 21.56 -16.58
N VAL A 470 2.23 21.31 -17.57
CA VAL A 470 0.78 21.48 -17.43
C VAL A 470 0.24 20.60 -16.31
N ALA A 471 0.63 19.33 -16.24
CA ALA A 471 0.18 18.43 -15.18
C ALA A 471 0.58 18.94 -13.79
N GLN A 472 1.85 19.29 -13.57
CA GLN A 472 2.33 19.76 -12.26
C GLN A 472 1.69 21.10 -11.85
N LEU A 473 1.57 22.04 -12.80
CA LEU A 473 0.99 23.36 -12.58
C LEU A 473 -0.51 23.28 -12.32
N TYR A 474 -1.24 22.56 -13.17
CA TYR A 474 -2.68 22.37 -13.01
C TYR A 474 -2.99 21.67 -11.69
N LEU A 475 -2.26 20.61 -11.35
CA LEU A 475 -2.46 19.88 -10.09
C LEU A 475 -1.91 20.63 -8.86
N GLY A 476 -1.17 21.71 -9.05
CA GLY A 476 -0.67 22.55 -7.96
C GLY A 476 0.14 21.75 -6.94
N ASN A 477 1.04 20.89 -7.41
CA ASN A 477 1.88 20.07 -6.54
C ASN A 477 2.83 20.94 -5.73
N SER A 478 2.59 21.07 -4.42
CA SER A 478 3.29 22.03 -3.57
C SER A 478 4.73 21.62 -3.23
N ASP A 479 5.06 20.34 -3.37
CA ASP A 479 6.44 19.84 -3.21
C ASP A 479 7.23 19.88 -4.53
N TRP A 480 6.67 20.47 -5.58
CA TRP A 480 7.31 20.72 -6.87
C TRP A 480 7.40 22.25 -7.13
N PRO A 481 8.41 22.78 -7.85
CA PRO A 481 9.48 22.09 -8.59
C PRO A 481 10.81 21.95 -7.83
N GLN A 482 10.91 22.43 -6.59
CA GLN A 482 12.14 22.31 -5.78
C GLN A 482 12.47 20.87 -5.35
N ASN A 483 11.52 19.96 -5.52
CA ASN A 483 11.62 18.52 -5.29
C ASN A 483 10.69 17.80 -6.30
N ASN A 484 10.65 16.47 -6.27
CA ASN A 484 9.79 15.63 -7.12
C ASN A 484 9.98 15.87 -8.64
N VAL A 485 11.23 16.16 -9.03
CA VAL A 485 11.65 16.28 -10.44
C VAL A 485 12.48 15.07 -10.80
N LYS A 486 12.04 14.30 -11.80
CA LYS A 486 12.79 13.17 -12.35
C LYS A 486 12.61 13.14 -13.86
N PHE A 487 13.69 12.90 -14.57
CA PHE A 487 13.71 12.94 -16.02
C PHE A 487 14.79 12.02 -16.56
N TRP A 488 14.59 11.54 -17.78
CA TRP A 488 15.36 10.46 -18.35
C TRP A 488 15.72 10.71 -19.80
N ARG A 489 16.75 10.01 -20.24
CA ARG A 489 17.11 9.86 -21.65
C ARG A 489 17.73 8.50 -21.89
N LEU A 490 17.83 8.13 -23.17
CA LEU A 490 18.70 7.04 -23.58
C LEU A 490 20.10 7.58 -23.91
N ARG A 491 21.15 6.89 -23.44
CA ARG A 491 22.52 7.17 -23.86
C ARG A 491 22.69 6.75 -25.33
N THR A 492 22.96 7.72 -26.19
CA THR A 492 23.17 7.55 -27.63
C THR A 492 24.46 8.24 -28.06
N LYS A 493 25.07 7.79 -29.16
CA LYS A 493 26.29 8.42 -29.70
C LYS A 493 26.03 9.81 -30.27
N LYS A 494 24.82 10.04 -30.78
CA LYS A 494 24.29 11.31 -31.27
C LYS A 494 22.78 11.31 -31.07
N LEU A 495 22.16 12.49 -31.09
CA LEU A 495 20.71 12.60 -31.09
C LEU A 495 20.15 12.03 -32.39
N GLU A 496 19.06 11.28 -32.29
CA GLU A 496 18.41 10.62 -33.44
C GLU A 496 16.92 11.04 -33.49
N PRO A 497 16.57 12.26 -33.91
CA PRO A 497 15.20 12.79 -33.79
C PRO A 497 14.11 11.98 -34.51
N GLY A 498 14.49 11.13 -35.47
CA GLY A 498 13.59 10.22 -36.18
C GLY A 498 13.48 8.81 -35.59
N ALA A 499 14.16 8.53 -34.47
CA ALA A 499 14.06 7.24 -33.80
C ALA A 499 12.70 7.06 -33.11
N ALA A 500 12.37 5.81 -32.75
CA ALA A 500 11.18 5.50 -31.96
C ALA A 500 11.19 6.26 -30.62
N LEU A 501 10.01 6.46 -30.03
CA LEU A 501 9.86 7.14 -28.75
C LEU A 501 10.77 6.51 -27.69
N GLY A 502 11.61 7.32 -27.05
CA GLY A 502 12.58 6.85 -26.06
C GLY A 502 13.94 6.41 -26.61
N HIS A 503 14.12 6.34 -27.93
CA HIS A 503 15.38 5.88 -28.58
C HIS A 503 16.21 7.00 -29.22
N ASP A 504 15.73 8.25 -29.14
CA ASP A 504 16.30 9.41 -29.81
C ASP A 504 17.38 10.16 -29.00
N GLY A 505 17.57 9.78 -27.74
CA GLY A 505 18.51 10.42 -26.82
C GLY A 505 18.04 11.78 -26.28
N ARG A 506 16.77 12.16 -26.47
CA ARG A 506 16.20 13.39 -25.92
C ARG A 506 15.73 13.20 -24.48
N TRP A 507 15.84 14.27 -23.68
CA TRP A 507 15.31 14.32 -22.31
C TRP A 507 13.78 14.31 -22.27
N ARG A 508 13.21 13.55 -21.32
CA ARG A 508 11.76 13.40 -21.03
C ARG A 508 11.52 13.34 -19.53
N TRP A 509 10.39 13.84 -19.05
CA TRP A 509 10.08 13.92 -17.63
C TRP A 509 9.19 12.76 -17.18
N LEU A 510 9.37 12.35 -15.92
CA LEU A 510 8.59 11.32 -15.27
C LEU A 510 7.67 11.97 -14.25
N VAL A 511 6.38 11.62 -14.27
CA VAL A 511 5.43 12.09 -13.26
C VAL A 511 5.42 11.11 -12.10
N TYR A 512 5.65 11.62 -10.88
CA TYR A 512 5.56 10.85 -9.65
C TYR A 512 5.28 11.78 -8.47
N ASP A 513 4.85 11.18 -7.36
CA ASP A 513 4.70 11.85 -6.06
C ASP A 513 3.71 13.04 -6.12
N LEU A 514 2.45 12.71 -6.42
CA LEU A 514 1.35 13.67 -6.51
C LEU A 514 0.50 13.72 -5.22
N ASP A 515 1.01 13.21 -4.10
CA ASP A 515 0.28 13.18 -2.83
C ASP A 515 0.13 14.56 -2.17
N ALA A 516 0.97 15.53 -2.55
CA ALA A 516 0.86 16.95 -2.18
C ALA A 516 0.08 17.81 -3.19
N ALA A 517 -0.45 17.23 -4.28
CA ALA A 517 -1.24 17.95 -5.27
C ALA A 517 -2.58 18.45 -4.70
N LEU A 518 -2.99 19.66 -5.07
CA LEU A 518 -4.24 20.30 -4.63
C LEU A 518 -4.42 20.38 -3.10
N PHE A 519 -3.36 20.16 -2.31
CA PHE A 519 -3.41 20.17 -0.84
C PHE A 519 -3.78 21.56 -0.29
N HIS A 520 -3.36 22.61 -1.00
CA HIS A 520 -3.67 24.01 -0.69
C HIS A 520 -4.96 24.51 -1.33
N GLY A 521 -5.75 23.61 -1.92
CA GLY A 521 -6.99 23.96 -2.58
C GLY A 521 -6.79 24.56 -3.98
N PRO A 522 -7.88 25.03 -4.60
CA PRO A 522 -7.89 25.43 -6.01
C PRO A 522 -7.14 26.74 -6.27
N ASP A 523 -6.97 27.58 -5.25
CA ASP A 523 -6.44 28.95 -5.38
C ASP A 523 -4.91 29.02 -5.30
N HIS A 524 -4.22 27.88 -5.11
CA HIS A 524 -2.77 27.84 -5.04
C HIS A 524 -2.13 28.36 -6.34
N ASP A 525 -1.36 29.44 -6.24
CA ASP A 525 -0.73 30.10 -7.39
C ASP A 525 0.56 29.39 -7.82
N SER A 526 0.39 28.21 -8.42
CA SER A 526 1.49 27.40 -8.94
C SER A 526 2.18 28.05 -10.14
N LEU A 527 1.44 28.79 -10.98
CA LEU A 527 2.03 29.46 -12.14
C LEU A 527 2.87 30.68 -11.73
N GLY A 528 2.33 31.53 -10.85
CA GLY A 528 3.07 32.65 -10.29
C GLY A 528 4.34 32.19 -9.58
N ARG A 529 4.24 31.13 -8.76
CA ARG A 529 5.38 30.50 -8.06
C ARG A 529 6.51 30.10 -9.01
N VAL A 530 6.23 29.54 -10.19
CA VAL A 530 7.30 29.13 -11.12
C VAL A 530 7.81 30.25 -12.02
N LEU A 531 7.08 31.35 -12.16
CA LEU A 531 7.47 32.48 -13.02
C LEU A 531 8.22 33.57 -12.25
N ASP A 532 7.95 33.72 -10.96
CA ASP A 532 8.63 34.64 -10.06
C ASP A 532 10.04 34.14 -9.69
N GLU A 533 11.08 34.92 -10.01
CA GLU A 533 12.48 34.60 -9.67
C GLU A 533 12.77 34.64 -8.17
N THR A 534 11.91 35.32 -7.41
CA THR A 534 12.07 35.54 -5.97
C THR A 534 11.29 34.54 -5.13
N SER A 535 10.61 33.59 -5.77
CA SER A 535 9.85 32.56 -5.09
C SER A 535 10.75 31.58 -4.33
N ASP A 536 10.13 30.71 -3.53
CA ASP A 536 10.80 29.62 -2.82
C ASP A 536 11.22 28.46 -3.74
N ALA A 537 10.80 28.48 -5.01
CA ALA A 537 11.29 27.54 -6.01
C ALA A 537 12.77 27.87 -6.31
N GLY A 538 13.65 26.86 -6.26
CA GLY A 538 15.06 27.07 -6.58
C GLY A 538 15.24 27.52 -8.03
N ALA A 539 16.08 28.51 -8.30
CA ALA A 539 16.30 29.02 -9.66
C ALA A 539 16.63 27.91 -10.69
N TRP A 540 17.34 26.87 -10.25
CA TRP A 540 17.64 25.68 -11.07
C TRP A 540 16.40 24.97 -11.61
N SER A 541 15.30 24.99 -10.85
CA SER A 541 14.08 24.21 -11.10
C SER A 541 13.09 24.90 -12.03
N THR A 542 13.19 26.22 -12.17
CA THR A 542 12.27 27.04 -13.00
C THR A 542 12.94 27.59 -14.27
N LEU A 543 14.28 27.64 -14.30
CA LEU A 543 15.07 28.20 -15.40
C LEU A 543 14.66 27.69 -16.78
N LEU A 544 14.48 26.38 -16.94
CA LEU A 544 14.18 25.78 -18.25
C LEU A 544 12.81 26.24 -18.79
N LEU A 545 11.76 26.21 -17.96
CA LEU A 545 10.43 26.68 -18.36
C LEU A 545 10.45 28.18 -18.66
N ARG A 546 11.03 28.99 -17.77
CA ARG A 546 11.09 30.44 -17.91
C ARG A 546 11.86 30.87 -19.15
N GLY A 547 12.99 30.21 -19.43
CA GLY A 547 13.75 30.41 -20.66
C GLY A 547 12.93 30.07 -21.90
N LEU A 548 12.29 28.88 -21.93
CA LEU A 548 11.50 28.46 -23.08
C LEU A 548 10.29 29.38 -23.35
N LEU A 549 9.67 29.94 -22.30
CA LEU A 549 8.56 30.90 -22.44
C LEU A 549 8.96 32.25 -23.09
N GLN A 550 10.26 32.55 -23.23
CA GLN A 550 10.73 33.69 -24.02
C GLN A 550 10.53 33.48 -25.53
N SER A 551 10.49 32.22 -25.99
CA SER A 551 10.21 31.88 -27.39
C SER A 551 8.71 32.03 -27.68
N PRO A 552 8.30 32.90 -28.61
CA PRO A 552 6.87 33.08 -28.94
C PRO A 552 6.20 31.79 -29.41
N GLU A 553 6.94 30.95 -30.15
CA GLU A 553 6.47 29.65 -30.65
C GLU A 553 6.17 28.69 -29.49
N PHE A 554 7.09 28.57 -28.54
CA PHE A 554 6.90 27.72 -27.36
C PHE A 554 5.79 28.25 -26.47
N LYS A 555 5.76 29.56 -26.20
CA LYS A 555 4.73 30.19 -25.37
C LYS A 555 3.32 29.94 -25.92
N ALA A 556 3.12 30.14 -27.23
CA ALA A 556 1.85 29.87 -27.88
C ALA A 556 1.45 28.39 -27.75
N ARG A 557 2.39 27.47 -28.00
CA ARG A 557 2.16 26.03 -27.86
C ARG A 557 1.85 25.60 -26.43
N PHE A 558 2.54 26.18 -25.45
CA PHE A 558 2.34 25.92 -24.03
C PHE A 558 0.92 26.34 -23.60
N ILE A 559 0.49 27.55 -23.96
CA ILE A 559 -0.87 28.05 -23.65
C ILE A 559 -1.93 27.18 -24.33
N GLU A 560 -1.77 26.89 -25.63
CA GLU A 560 -2.68 26.03 -26.39
C GLU A 560 -2.87 24.66 -25.71
N ARG A 561 -1.76 23.99 -25.35
CA ARG A 561 -1.82 22.68 -24.69
C ARG A 561 -2.40 22.79 -23.27
N PHE A 562 -2.06 23.83 -22.52
CA PHE A 562 -2.62 24.03 -21.18
C PHE A 562 -4.15 24.14 -21.24
N LEU A 563 -4.68 25.00 -22.11
CA LEU A 563 -6.13 25.17 -22.28
C LEU A 563 -6.80 23.89 -22.75
N TRP A 564 -6.17 23.17 -23.69
CA TRP A 564 -6.66 21.86 -24.12
C TRP A 564 -6.78 20.87 -22.95
N HIS A 565 -5.77 20.78 -22.08
CA HIS A 565 -5.82 19.90 -20.91
C HIS A 565 -6.87 20.33 -19.88
N ILE A 566 -7.07 21.64 -19.67
CA ILE A 566 -8.16 22.16 -18.81
C ILE A 566 -9.52 21.66 -19.31
N GLU A 567 -9.73 21.66 -20.62
CA GLU A 567 -11.02 21.30 -21.23
C GLU A 567 -11.24 19.79 -21.42
N HIS A 568 -10.17 18.99 -21.50
CA HIS A 568 -10.27 17.58 -21.87
C HIS A 568 -9.75 16.65 -20.76
N THR A 569 -8.47 16.76 -20.42
CA THR A 569 -7.84 15.89 -19.41
C THR A 569 -8.40 16.13 -18.01
N PHE A 570 -8.67 17.40 -17.69
CA PHE A 570 -9.18 17.84 -16.40
C PHE A 570 -10.60 18.40 -16.47
N ALA A 571 -11.37 17.97 -17.48
CA ALA A 571 -12.79 18.28 -17.58
C ALA A 571 -13.51 17.88 -16.29
N GLU A 572 -14.44 18.72 -15.83
CA GLU A 572 -15.16 18.52 -14.55
C GLU A 572 -15.78 17.12 -14.44
N GLU A 573 -16.45 16.66 -15.50
CA GLU A 573 -17.05 15.32 -15.55
C GLU A 573 -16.01 14.21 -15.36
N ARG A 574 -14.83 14.33 -16.00
CA ARG A 574 -13.76 13.33 -15.91
C ARG A 574 -13.15 13.29 -14.51
N VAL A 575 -12.86 14.46 -13.92
CA VAL A 575 -12.24 14.53 -12.59
C VAL A 575 -13.20 14.11 -11.48
N THR A 576 -14.49 14.45 -11.59
CA THR A 576 -15.50 14.05 -10.61
C THR A 576 -15.82 12.57 -10.71
N ALA A 577 -15.97 12.02 -11.92
CA ALA A 577 -16.16 10.58 -12.11
C ALA A 577 -14.97 9.75 -11.61
N ALA A 578 -13.74 10.21 -11.85
CA ALA A 578 -12.54 9.56 -11.34
C ALA A 578 -12.45 9.61 -9.80
N LEU A 579 -12.86 10.72 -9.17
CA LEU A 579 -12.91 10.84 -7.71
C LEU A 579 -13.97 9.91 -7.13
N ASP A 580 -15.16 9.88 -7.69
CA ASP A 580 -16.26 9.04 -7.21
C ASP A 580 -15.91 7.56 -7.30
N ALA A 581 -15.38 7.12 -8.44
CA ALA A 581 -14.93 5.75 -8.62
C ALA A 581 -13.81 5.37 -7.62
N ALA A 582 -12.86 6.27 -7.38
CA ALA A 582 -11.79 6.03 -6.41
C ALA A 582 -12.31 5.98 -4.97
N ALA A 583 -13.21 6.89 -4.58
CA ALA A 583 -13.81 6.92 -3.25
C ALA A 583 -14.69 5.67 -3.00
N GLU A 584 -15.54 5.31 -3.96
CA GLU A 584 -16.39 4.11 -3.88
C GLU A 584 -15.58 2.84 -3.71
N ALA A 585 -14.46 2.71 -4.44
CA ALA A 585 -13.57 1.55 -4.33
C ALA A 585 -12.94 1.41 -2.93
N LEU A 586 -12.73 2.51 -2.21
CA LEU A 586 -12.11 2.51 -0.89
C LEU A 586 -13.10 2.48 0.27
N GLU A 587 -14.33 2.98 0.09
CA GLU A 587 -15.32 3.21 1.16
C GLU A 587 -15.49 2.03 2.12
N LEU A 588 -15.56 0.81 1.59
CA LEU A 588 -15.77 -0.40 2.40
C LEU A 588 -14.53 -0.87 3.18
N GLU A 589 -13.34 -0.44 2.78
CA GLU A 589 -12.06 -0.85 3.39
C GLU A 589 -11.48 0.22 4.34
N MET A 590 -11.95 1.47 4.21
CA MET A 590 -11.52 2.59 5.06
C MET A 590 -11.80 2.40 6.55
N PRO A 591 -12.89 1.75 7.02
CA PRO A 591 -13.11 1.53 8.45
C PRO A 591 -11.93 0.79 9.12
N ASP A 592 -11.40 -0.26 8.50
CA ASP A 592 -10.25 -0.98 9.06
C ASP A 592 -8.96 -0.17 8.99
N GLN A 593 -8.78 0.63 7.94
CA GLN A 593 -7.63 1.54 7.83
C GLN A 593 -7.65 2.56 8.97
N VAL A 594 -8.80 3.16 9.25
CA VAL A 594 -9.02 4.11 10.35
C VAL A 594 -8.81 3.41 11.70
N ALA A 595 -9.41 2.23 11.89
CA ALA A 595 -9.27 1.47 13.14
C ALA A 595 -7.81 1.06 13.39
N ARG A 596 -7.05 0.72 12.35
CA ARG A 596 -5.66 0.26 12.47
C ARG A 596 -4.66 1.39 12.69
N TRP A 597 -4.82 2.51 11.99
CA TRP A 597 -3.79 3.56 11.89
C TRP A 597 -4.23 4.94 12.36
N SER A 598 -5.54 5.19 12.51
CA SER A 598 -6.11 6.53 12.72
C SER A 598 -5.60 7.54 11.69
N GLN A 599 -5.32 7.06 10.47
CA GLN A 599 -4.88 7.85 9.32
C GLN A 599 -5.65 7.37 8.08
N PRO A 600 -6.72 8.09 7.68
CA PRO A 600 -7.27 9.34 8.26
C PRO A 600 -7.82 9.20 9.69
N ALA A 601 -7.98 10.32 10.39
CA ALA A 601 -8.35 10.34 11.81
C ALA A 601 -9.70 9.67 12.12
N SER A 602 -10.66 9.75 11.21
CA SER A 602 -11.97 9.11 11.31
C SER A 602 -12.60 8.92 9.93
N MET A 603 -13.67 8.13 9.84
CA MET A 603 -14.48 8.03 8.62
C MET A 603 -15.15 9.36 8.24
N GLU A 604 -15.55 10.16 9.23
CA GLU A 604 -16.10 11.50 9.02
C GLU A 604 -15.03 12.44 8.44
N GLY A 605 -13.86 12.49 9.05
CA GLY A 605 -12.74 13.30 8.57
C GLY A 605 -12.28 12.89 7.17
N TRP A 606 -12.29 11.60 6.85
CA TRP A 606 -12.02 11.13 5.49
C TRP A 606 -13.05 11.67 4.48
N ARG A 607 -14.35 11.62 4.79
CA ARG A 607 -15.40 12.15 3.92
C ARG A 607 -15.31 13.68 3.76
N GLU A 608 -14.97 14.41 4.81
CA GLU A 608 -14.71 15.85 4.74
C GLU A 608 -13.50 16.17 3.83
N ASN A 609 -12.42 15.40 3.94
CA ASN A 609 -11.26 15.52 3.06
C ASN A 609 -11.63 15.28 1.58
N LEU A 610 -12.52 14.31 1.29
CA LEU A 610 -13.03 14.08 -0.06
C LEU A 610 -13.84 15.27 -0.59
N LEU A 611 -14.67 15.90 0.26
CA LEU A 611 -15.44 17.09 -0.13
C LEU A 611 -14.52 18.28 -0.43
N PHE A 612 -13.49 18.49 0.38
CA PHE A 612 -12.46 19.50 0.12
C PHE A 612 -11.74 19.24 -1.21
N PHE A 613 -11.30 18.00 -1.44
CA PHE A 613 -10.60 17.62 -2.66
C PHE A 613 -11.49 17.77 -3.91
N ARG A 614 -12.77 17.36 -3.82
CA ARG A 614 -13.77 17.58 -4.87
C ARG A 614 -13.93 19.07 -5.21
N SER A 615 -14.06 19.92 -4.19
CA SER A 615 -14.18 21.37 -4.37
C SER A 615 -12.95 21.96 -5.06
N ALA A 616 -11.75 21.49 -4.68
CA ALA A 616 -10.51 21.90 -5.35
C ALA A 616 -10.50 21.50 -6.83
N LEU A 617 -10.85 20.25 -7.16
CA LEU A 617 -10.91 19.77 -8.54
C LEU A 617 -11.88 20.57 -9.42
N ILE A 618 -13.09 20.86 -8.92
CA ILE A 618 -14.12 21.58 -9.68
C ILE A 618 -13.75 23.05 -9.93
N ARG A 619 -13.13 23.71 -8.94
CA ARG A 619 -12.77 25.13 -9.04
C ARG A 619 -11.45 25.37 -9.80
N ARG A 620 -10.57 24.38 -9.86
CA ARG A 620 -9.22 24.53 -10.44
C ARG A 620 -9.21 24.99 -11.91
N PRO A 621 -10.08 24.51 -12.82
CA PRO A 621 -10.12 24.96 -14.21
C PRO A 621 -10.20 26.49 -14.36
N GLU A 622 -11.11 27.13 -13.63
CA GLU A 622 -11.32 28.57 -13.71
C GLU A 622 -10.12 29.34 -13.16
N ILE A 623 -9.59 28.91 -12.01
CA ILE A 623 -8.39 29.53 -11.43
C ILE A 623 -7.19 29.45 -12.37
N MET A 624 -6.99 28.31 -13.05
CA MET A 624 -5.90 28.17 -14.02
C MET A 624 -6.06 29.08 -15.23
N ARG A 625 -7.29 29.31 -15.72
CA ARG A 625 -7.52 30.29 -16.79
C ARG A 625 -7.16 31.70 -16.34
N GLN A 626 -7.57 32.09 -15.13
CA GLN A 626 -7.26 33.41 -14.57
C GLN A 626 -5.75 33.60 -14.40
N GLN A 627 -5.04 32.60 -13.88
CA GLN A 627 -3.58 32.67 -13.71
C GLN A 627 -2.85 32.71 -15.07
N LEU A 628 -3.29 31.92 -16.06
CA LEU A 628 -2.73 31.97 -17.42
C LEU A 628 -2.90 33.38 -18.02
N GLU A 629 -4.09 33.97 -17.91
CA GLU A 629 -4.33 35.34 -18.40
C GLU A 629 -3.47 36.37 -17.66
N GLN A 630 -3.42 36.29 -16.33
CA GLN A 630 -2.65 37.19 -15.48
C GLN A 630 -1.15 37.19 -15.82
N TYR A 631 -0.56 36.01 -15.99
CA TYR A 631 0.89 35.86 -16.11
C TYR A 631 1.39 35.81 -17.55
N LEU A 632 0.59 35.27 -18.48
CA LEU A 632 1.01 35.06 -19.87
C LEU A 632 0.30 35.98 -20.86
N GLY A 633 -0.69 36.76 -20.41
CA GLY A 633 -1.48 37.68 -21.22
C GLY A 633 -2.78 37.06 -21.72
N PRO A 634 -3.64 37.86 -22.38
CA PRO A 634 -4.93 37.40 -22.88
C PRO A 634 -4.76 36.19 -23.82
N GLN A 635 -5.62 35.20 -23.61
CA GLN A 635 -5.60 33.89 -24.27
C GLN A 635 -6.15 33.92 -25.69
#